data_AF-A0AAD6URG8-F1
#
_entry.id   AF-A0AAD6URG8-F1
#
_cell.length_a   1.000
_cell.length_b   1.000
_cell.length_c   1.000
_cell.angle_alpha   90.00
_cell.angle_beta   90.00
_cell.angle_gamma   90.00
#
_symmetry.space_group_name_H-M   'P 1'
#
loop_
_entity.id
_entity.type
_entity.pdbx_description
1 polymer ?
#
loop_
_entity_poly.entity_id
_entity_poly.type
_entity_poly.pdbx_seq_one_letter_code
_entity_poly.pdbx_strand_id
1 'polypeptide(L)'
;RIDFIICGKLSLRCETGSCAGHADAAGKFLTPISGLSQNVFKTVVEIDMLGTFNTVKATIPHVRASRGAYIHVSMTPGVPYQAHVSAAKAGGDALSNAIAVEGLHGVRLNVIVP
;
A
#
# COMPACT_ATOMS: atom_id res chain seq x y z
N ARG A 1 -21.98 -8.41 2.94
CA ARG A 1 -21.94 -7.00 2.48
C ARG A 1 -20.51 -6.51 2.72
N ILE A 2 -19.80 -6.03 1.70
CA ILE A 2 -18.44 -5.51 1.90
C ILE A 2 -18.56 -4.00 2.07
N ASP A 3 -18.46 -3.53 3.30
CA ASP A 3 -18.68 -2.11 3.60
C ASP A 3 -17.39 -1.29 3.47
N PHE A 4 -16.23 -1.91 3.65
CA PHE A 4 -14.94 -1.27 3.41
C PHE A 4 -13.85 -2.27 3.00
N ILE A 5 -12.85 -1.79 2.25
CA ILE A 5 -11.65 -2.54 1.86
C ILE A 5 -10.43 -1.71 2.24
N ILE A 6 -9.52 -2.31 3.02
CA ILE A 6 -8.24 -1.70 3.38
C ILE A 6 -7.20 -2.15 2.35
N CYS A 7 -6.72 -1.21 1.53
CA CYS A 7 -5.58 -1.41 0.65
C CYS A 7 -4.31 -0.94 1.33
N GLY A 8 -3.26 -1.76 1.31
CA GLY A 8 -1.92 -1.35 1.73
C GLY A 8 -1.34 -2.01 2.99
N LYS A 9 -1.92 -3.11 3.52
CA LYS A 9 -1.25 -3.90 4.57
C LYS A 9 -1.47 -5.41 4.45
N LEU A 10 -0.38 -6.14 4.18
CA LEU A 10 0.00 -7.31 4.97
C LEU A 10 1.18 -6.81 5.82
N SER A 11 0.99 -6.62 7.12
CA SER A 11 2.06 -6.26 8.05
C SER A 11 1.77 -7.00 9.34
N LEU A 12 2.44 -8.15 9.50
CA LEU A 12 2.40 -8.92 10.73
C LEU A 12 3.36 -8.27 11.72
N ARG A 13 2.85 -8.01 12.93
CA ARG A 13 3.59 -7.45 14.05
C ARG A 13 4.49 -8.56 14.61
N CYS A 14 5.81 -8.40 14.54
CA CYS A 14 6.72 -9.28 15.27
C CYS A 14 6.98 -8.67 16.65
N GLU A 15 6.32 -9.22 17.67
CA GLU A 15 6.68 -9.01 19.08
C GLU A 15 7.80 -10.00 19.42
N THR A 16 9.05 -9.60 19.24
CA THR A 16 10.21 -10.10 20.02
C THR A 16 11.45 -9.32 19.59
N GLY A 17 12.19 -8.84 20.58
CA GLY A 17 13.40 -8.06 20.38
C GLY A 17 14.50 -8.88 19.69
N SER A 18 15.36 -8.15 18.97
CA SER A 18 16.47 -8.62 18.14
C SER A 18 16.06 -9.03 16.72
N CYS A 19 16.49 -8.24 15.73
CA CYS A 19 17.37 -8.68 14.64
C CYS A 19 17.35 -7.60 13.54
N ALA A 20 18.52 -7.02 13.27
CA ALA A 20 18.81 -6.43 11.97
C ALA A 20 18.46 -7.46 10.88
N GLY A 21 17.60 -7.08 9.92
CA GLY A 21 17.23 -7.95 8.80
C GLY A 21 15.83 -8.59 8.83
N HIS A 22 14.86 -8.03 9.56
CA HIS A 22 13.45 -8.44 9.40
C HIS A 22 12.87 -7.85 8.09
N ALA A 23 12.85 -8.65 7.03
CA ALA A 23 12.00 -8.40 5.88
C ALA A 23 10.57 -8.81 6.24
N ASP A 24 9.62 -7.87 6.17
CA ASP A 24 8.20 -8.19 6.16
C ASP A 24 7.91 -9.15 4.99
N ALA A 25 6.80 -9.89 5.02
CA ALA A 25 6.39 -10.78 3.92
C ALA A 25 6.22 -10.01 2.58
N ALA A 26 6.12 -8.68 2.64
CA ALA A 26 6.12 -7.75 1.52
C ALA A 26 7.52 -7.23 1.10
N GLY A 27 8.61 -7.75 1.66
CA GLY A 27 9.99 -7.34 1.33
C GLY A 27 10.42 -5.98 1.87
N LYS A 28 9.74 -5.46 2.90
CA LYS A 28 10.03 -4.15 3.50
C LYS A 28 11.07 -4.30 4.60
N PHE A 29 12.29 -3.88 4.34
CA PHE A 29 13.38 -3.87 5.31
C PHE A 29 14.19 -2.58 5.17
N LEU A 30 14.89 -2.20 6.24
CA LEU A 30 15.73 -1.01 6.22
C LEU A 30 16.99 -1.31 5.40
N THR A 31 17.17 -0.60 4.29
CA THR A 31 18.41 -0.68 3.50
C THR A 31 18.75 0.67 2.88
N PRO A 32 20.02 1.09 2.89
CA PRO A 32 20.44 2.27 2.13
C PRO A 32 20.22 2.03 0.64
N ILE A 33 20.04 3.12 -0.11
CA ILE A 33 19.82 3.04 -1.56
C ILE A 33 20.98 2.35 -2.29
N SER A 34 22.21 2.46 -1.78
CA SER A 34 23.39 1.77 -2.31
C SER A 34 23.35 0.24 -2.14
N GLY A 35 22.63 -0.26 -1.13
CA GLY A 35 22.45 -1.69 -0.86
C GLY A 35 21.13 -2.24 -1.38
N LEU A 36 20.30 -1.41 -2.03
CA LEU A 36 18.99 -1.80 -2.52
C LEU A 36 19.10 -2.39 -3.94
N SER A 37 18.76 -3.67 -4.08
CA SER A 37 18.72 -4.30 -5.40
C SER A 37 17.50 -3.83 -6.20
N GLN A 38 17.64 -3.76 -7.52
CA GLN A 38 16.54 -3.42 -8.42
C GLN A 38 15.37 -4.40 -8.32
N ASN A 39 15.68 -5.70 -8.13
CA ASN A 39 14.67 -6.73 -7.96
C ASN A 39 13.83 -6.50 -6.70
N VAL A 40 14.46 -6.16 -5.57
CA VAL A 40 13.72 -5.85 -4.33
C VAL A 40 12.86 -4.60 -4.51
N PHE A 41 13.41 -3.54 -5.11
CA PHE A 41 12.63 -2.33 -5.39
C PHE A 41 11.40 -2.64 -6.25
N LYS A 42 11.59 -3.39 -7.34
CA LYS A 42 10.50 -3.83 -8.23
C LYS A 42 9.45 -4.66 -7.46
N THR A 43 9.89 -5.65 -6.69
CA THR A 43 8.99 -6.51 -5.91
C THR A 43 8.13 -5.70 -4.94
N VAL A 44 8.71 -4.73 -4.23
CA VAL A 44 7.95 -3.91 -3.27
C VAL A 44 6.92 -3.05 -3.99
N VAL A 45 7.28 -2.45 -5.13
CA VAL A 45 6.35 -1.67 -5.94
C VAL A 45 5.21 -2.55 -6.47
N GLU A 46 5.51 -3.75 -6.95
CA GLU A 46 4.48 -4.69 -7.42
C GLU A 46 3.53 -5.11 -6.29
N ILE A 47 4.07 -5.46 -5.12
CA ILE A 47 3.23 -5.90 -3.98
C ILE A 47 2.33 -4.77 -3.49
N ASP A 48 2.89 -3.57 -3.23
CA ASP A 48 2.13 -2.48 -2.61
C ASP A 48 1.24 -1.76 -3.63
N MET A 49 1.79 -1.34 -4.77
CA MET A 49 1.08 -0.51 -5.74
C MET A 49 0.21 -1.37 -6.67
N LEU A 50 0.81 -2.36 -7.35
CA LEU A 50 0.07 -3.20 -8.29
C LEU A 50 -0.93 -4.11 -7.56
N GLY A 51 -0.57 -4.61 -6.37
CA GLY A 51 -1.49 -5.32 -5.49
C GLY A 51 -2.72 -4.48 -5.11
N THR A 52 -2.52 -3.21 -4.77
CA THR A 52 -3.63 -2.26 -4.50
C THR A 52 -4.51 -2.06 -5.73
N PHE A 53 -3.91 -1.80 -6.90
CA PHE A 53 -4.64 -1.64 -8.16
C PHE A 53 -5.51 -2.87 -8.48
N ASN A 54 -4.93 -4.08 -8.41
CA ASN A 54 -5.63 -5.32 -8.69
C ASN A 54 -6.79 -5.55 -7.71
N THR A 55 -6.57 -5.25 -6.43
CA THR A 55 -7.60 -5.37 -5.39
C THR A 55 -8.77 -4.43 -5.67
N VAL A 56 -8.50 -3.15 -5.95
CA VAL A 56 -9.56 -2.19 -6.29
C VAL A 56 -10.29 -2.66 -7.54
N LYS A 57 -9.56 -2.97 -8.63
CA LYS A 57 -10.17 -3.36 -9.91
C LYS A 57 -11.11 -4.57 -9.78
N ALA A 58 -10.71 -5.59 -9.01
CA ALA A 58 -11.50 -6.79 -8.79
C ALA A 58 -12.74 -6.53 -7.92
N THR A 59 -12.71 -5.54 -7.03
CA THR A 59 -13.73 -5.35 -5.99
C THR A 59 -14.72 -4.22 -6.26
N ILE A 60 -14.46 -3.38 -7.28
CA ILE A 60 -15.36 -2.30 -7.72
C ILE A 60 -16.84 -2.71 -7.76
N PRO A 61 -17.28 -3.82 -8.41
CA PRO A 61 -18.70 -4.13 -8.51
C PRO A 61 -19.32 -4.39 -7.12
N HIS A 62 -18.58 -5.04 -6.22
CA HIS A 62 -19.06 -5.36 -4.88
C HIS A 62 -19.15 -4.12 -3.97
N VAL A 63 -18.13 -3.25 -4.02
CA VAL A 63 -18.09 -2.04 -3.19
C VAL A 63 -19.10 -1.00 -3.69
N ARG A 64 -19.36 -0.93 -5.00
CA ARG A 64 -20.42 -0.09 -5.57
C ARG A 64 -21.81 -0.55 -5.13
N ALA A 65 -22.07 -1.85 -5.11
CA ALA A 65 -23.36 -2.40 -4.67
C ALA A 65 -23.65 -2.07 -3.19
N SER A 66 -22.63 -2.05 -2.34
CA SER A 66 -22.76 -1.68 -0.93
C SER A 66 -22.69 -0.18 -0.64
N ARG A 67 -22.26 0.65 -1.61
CA ARG A 67 -21.84 2.05 -1.41
C ARG A 67 -20.77 2.17 -0.32
N GLY A 68 -19.81 1.24 -0.34
CA GLY A 68 -18.76 1.12 0.66
C GLY A 68 -17.63 2.14 0.50
N ALA A 69 -16.48 1.84 1.11
CA ALA A 69 -15.30 2.70 1.02
C ALA A 69 -13.98 1.91 0.85
N TYR A 70 -13.02 2.53 0.16
CA TYR A 70 -11.63 2.11 0.14
C TYR A 70 -10.83 2.96 1.13
N ILE A 71 -9.93 2.30 1.87
CA ILE A 71 -8.99 2.94 2.78
C ILE A 71 -7.59 2.54 2.36
N HIS A 72 -6.81 3.49 1.86
CA HIS A 72 -5.40 3.29 1.54
C HIS A 72 -4.55 3.60 2.77
N VAL A 73 -3.69 2.67 3.18
CA VAL A 73 -2.72 2.90 4.27
C VAL A 73 -1.39 3.28 3.66
N SER A 74 -1.01 4.55 3.84
CA SER A 74 0.24 5.11 3.35
C SER A 74 1.27 5.25 4.48
N MET A 75 2.36 5.94 4.21
CA MET A 75 3.44 6.22 5.16
C MET A 75 3.87 7.68 5.05
N THR A 76 4.49 8.19 6.11
CA THR A 76 5.14 9.50 6.07
C THR A 76 6.34 9.43 5.11
N PRO A 77 6.44 10.30 4.09
CA PRO A 77 7.57 10.30 3.17
C PRO A 77 8.86 10.75 3.85
N GLY A 78 10.01 10.33 3.32
CA GLY A 78 11.32 10.78 3.81
C GLY A 78 11.89 9.99 4.98
N VAL A 79 11.29 8.84 5.34
CA VAL A 79 11.89 7.92 6.32
C VAL A 79 13.20 7.34 5.76
N PRO A 80 14.36 7.52 6.42
CA PRO A 80 15.63 6.98 5.96
C PRO A 80 15.60 5.46 5.78
N TYR A 81 16.35 4.96 4.81
CA TYR A 81 16.49 3.52 4.50
C TYR A 81 15.20 2.83 3.99
N GLN A 82 14.17 3.59 3.65
CA GLN A 82 12.89 3.08 3.13
C GLN A 82 12.52 3.62 1.75
N ALA A 83 13.52 3.87 0.89
CA ALA A 83 13.29 4.47 -0.43
C ALA A 83 12.30 3.66 -1.31
N HIS A 84 12.36 2.33 -1.28
CA HIS A 84 11.44 1.45 -2.01
C HIS A 84 10.01 1.54 -1.48
N VAL A 85 9.83 1.50 -0.15
CA VAL A 85 8.50 1.62 0.47
C VAL A 85 7.92 3.02 0.21
N SER A 86 8.73 4.06 0.35
CA SER A 86 8.34 5.45 0.08
C SER A 86 7.86 5.64 -1.35
N ALA A 87 8.59 5.09 -2.32
CA ALA A 87 8.20 5.16 -3.72
C ALA A 87 6.88 4.43 -3.99
N ALA A 88 6.73 3.22 -3.43
CA ALA A 88 5.52 2.42 -3.59
C ALA A 88 4.29 3.09 -2.96
N LYS A 89 4.43 3.64 -1.75
CA LYS A 89 3.33 4.34 -1.05
C LYS A 89 2.96 5.65 -1.71
N ALA A 90 3.93 6.44 -2.16
CA ALA A 90 3.64 7.65 -2.94
C ALA A 90 2.88 7.34 -4.25
N GLY A 91 3.25 6.26 -4.94
CA GLY A 91 2.50 5.77 -6.10
C GLY A 91 1.09 5.31 -5.76
N GLY A 92 0.94 4.64 -4.61
CA GLY A 92 -0.34 4.26 -4.04
C GLY A 92 -1.25 5.45 -3.73
N ASP A 93 -0.70 6.52 -3.15
CA ASP A 93 -1.43 7.75 -2.83
C ASP A 93 -1.91 8.47 -4.09
N ALA A 94 -1.05 8.56 -5.10
CA ALA A 94 -1.40 9.12 -6.40
C ALA A 94 -2.51 8.31 -7.08
N LEU A 95 -2.41 6.97 -7.05
CA LEU A 95 -3.44 6.08 -7.57
C LEU A 95 -4.77 6.27 -6.84
N SER A 96 -4.72 6.34 -5.51
CA SER A 96 -5.87 6.58 -4.65
C SER A 96 -6.57 7.90 -4.98
N ASN A 97 -5.80 8.98 -5.16
CA ASN A 97 -6.36 10.28 -5.55
C ASN A 97 -6.97 10.25 -6.96
N ALA A 98 -6.33 9.59 -7.92
CA ALA A 98 -6.87 9.45 -9.27
C ALA A 98 -8.23 8.72 -9.26
N ILE A 99 -8.32 7.59 -8.58
CA ILE A 99 -9.56 6.80 -8.46
C ILE A 99 -10.65 7.57 -7.70
N ALA A 100 -10.27 8.33 -6.66
CA ALA A 100 -11.22 9.16 -5.93
C ALA A 100 -11.88 10.22 -6.84
N VAL A 101 -11.08 10.86 -7.72
CA VAL A 101 -11.56 11.86 -8.68
C VAL A 101 -12.39 11.24 -9.82
N GLU A 102 -12.04 10.03 -10.27
CA GLU A 102 -12.87 9.28 -11.24
C GLU A 102 -14.31 9.04 -10.76
N GLY A 103 -14.54 9.09 -9.44
CA GLY A 103 -15.88 9.11 -8.88
C GLY A 103 -16.58 7.75 -9.02
N LEU A 104 -16.25 6.81 -8.13
CA LEU A 104 -16.80 5.45 -8.09
C LEU A 104 -18.28 5.37 -7.63
N HIS A 105 -19.15 6.27 -8.12
CA HIS A 105 -20.62 6.26 -7.94
C HIS A 105 -21.08 6.00 -6.50
N GLY A 106 -20.67 6.85 -5.56
CA GLY A 106 -21.06 6.76 -4.15
C GLY A 106 -20.15 5.88 -3.29
N VAL A 107 -19.05 5.37 -3.84
CA VAL A 107 -17.95 4.77 -3.07
C VAL A 107 -16.98 5.86 -2.66
N ARG A 108 -16.56 5.85 -1.39
CA ARG A 108 -15.54 6.77 -0.86
C ARG A 108 -14.17 6.14 -0.96
N LEU A 109 -13.13 6.94 -1.14
CA LEU A 109 -11.75 6.47 -1.07
C LEU A 109 -10.94 7.49 -0.27
N ASN A 110 -10.28 7.02 0.78
CA ASN A 110 -9.47 7.88 1.66
C ASN A 110 -8.09 7.28 1.86
N VAL A 111 -7.10 8.14 2.08
CA VAL A 111 -5.74 7.75 2.44
C VAL A 111 -5.52 8.07 3.92
N ILE A 112 -4.90 7.15 4.65
CA ILE A 112 -4.49 7.35 6.04
C ILE A 112 -2.98 7.14 6.15
N VAL A 113 -2.31 8.13 6.74
CA VAL A 113 -0.89 8.08 7.07
C VAL A 113 -0.78 7.98 8.60
N PRO A 114 -0.30 6.84 9.14
CA PRO A 114 -0.06 6.67 10.57
C PRO A 114 1.25 7.29 11.04
#